data_AF-A0A317HMM3-F1
#
_entry.id   AF-A0A317HMM3-F1
#
_cell.length_a   1.000
_cell.length_b   1.000
_cell.length_c   1.000
_cell.angle_alpha   90.00
_cell.angle_beta   90.00
_cell.angle_gamma   90.00
#
_symmetry.space_group_name_H-M   'P 1'
#
loop_
_entity.id
_entity.type
_entity.pdbx_description
1 polymer ?
#
loop_
_entity_poly.entity_id
_entity_poly.type
_entity_poly.pdbx_seq_one_letter_code
_entity_poly.pdbx_strand_id
1 'polypeptide(L)'
;MLKIDLHTHTADDPVDRIPYTTSQLIDRATELGYGALAITLHDRQLDVRPLVSYAAERGIVLIPGIERTIEGRHVLLLNFTPGAEDVQSFADLRKLRRHEPGLVIAPHPFFPTSSCLRGDLDRYADLFDAVEWNAMYTASLNFNRRAEQWAVGHGKPIVGNGDVHRLPQLGTSFSLVDAAPDPDAICDAVKAGRVRVETQPLAWTDAVSLFASMVIGDLLPRSPVRVSPSRSRANPVFERDI
;
A
#
# COMPACT_ATOMS: atom_id res chain seq x y z
N MET A 1 -6.19 18.94 -5.31
CA MET A 1 -6.25 17.46 -5.26
C MET A 1 -4.85 16.94 -5.02
N LEU A 2 -4.70 15.98 -4.11
CA LEU A 2 -3.45 15.31 -3.78
C LEU A 2 -3.27 14.10 -4.68
N LYS A 3 -2.09 13.95 -5.27
CA LYS A 3 -1.69 12.73 -5.98
C LYS A 3 -1.17 11.72 -4.98
N ILE A 4 -1.78 10.53 -4.94
CA ILE A 4 -1.47 9.51 -3.93
C ILE A 4 -1.32 8.12 -4.57
N ASP A 5 -0.56 7.26 -3.90
CA ASP A 5 -0.56 5.82 -4.11
C ASP A 5 -0.81 5.13 -2.77
N LEU A 6 -1.78 4.22 -2.73
CA LEU A 6 -2.22 3.54 -1.51
C LEU A 6 -1.77 2.07 -1.45
N HIS A 7 -0.94 1.62 -2.41
CA HIS A 7 -0.45 0.25 -2.45
C HIS A 7 1.03 0.22 -2.90
N THR A 8 1.94 0.25 -1.93
CA THR A 8 3.38 0.29 -2.20
C THR A 8 4.18 -0.61 -1.26
N HIS A 9 5.15 -1.32 -1.83
CA HIS A 9 6.08 -2.19 -1.10
C HIS A 9 7.48 -1.56 -1.08
N THR A 10 8.30 -2.01 -0.12
CA THR A 10 9.68 -1.56 0.06
C THR A 10 10.55 -2.72 0.52
N ALA A 11 11.87 -2.53 0.62
CA ALA A 11 12.83 -3.55 1.06
C ALA A 11 12.54 -4.14 2.46
N ASP A 12 11.64 -3.53 3.23
CA ASP A 12 11.19 -3.99 4.54
C ASP A 12 10.13 -5.12 4.44
N ASP A 13 9.62 -5.40 3.23
CA ASP A 13 8.62 -6.44 2.97
C ASP A 13 9.13 -7.83 3.39
N PRO A 14 8.37 -8.58 4.21
CA PRO A 14 8.82 -9.89 4.69
C PRO A 14 8.61 -11.02 3.68
N VAL A 15 7.77 -10.84 2.67
CA VAL A 15 7.41 -11.84 1.67
C VAL A 15 8.25 -11.61 0.41
N ASP A 16 8.09 -10.44 -0.21
CA ASP A 16 8.63 -10.16 -1.53
C ASP A 16 9.98 -9.47 -1.50
N ARG A 17 10.79 -9.69 -2.55
CA ARG A 17 12.10 -9.04 -2.67
C ARG A 17 11.99 -7.72 -3.42
N ILE A 18 11.99 -6.63 -2.67
CA ILE A 18 11.92 -5.27 -3.20
C ILE A 18 13.32 -4.63 -3.24
N PRO A 19 13.83 -4.18 -4.41
CA PRO A 19 15.21 -3.73 -4.59
C PRO A 19 15.42 -2.25 -4.24
N TYR A 20 14.52 -1.64 -3.47
CA TYR A 20 14.63 -0.25 -3.04
C TYR A 20 14.07 -0.05 -1.63
N THR A 21 14.62 0.93 -0.92
CA THR A 21 14.20 1.29 0.44
C THR A 21 12.98 2.19 0.45
N THR A 22 12.35 2.32 1.61
CA THR A 22 11.24 3.27 1.80
C THR A 22 11.64 4.71 1.50
N SER A 23 12.88 5.11 1.81
CA SER A 23 13.40 6.44 1.45
C SER A 23 13.52 6.64 -0.07
N GLN A 24 13.98 5.62 -0.82
CA GLN A 24 14.06 5.69 -2.28
C GLN A 24 12.67 5.76 -2.93
N LEU A 25 11.66 5.09 -2.35
CA LEU A 25 10.27 5.24 -2.77
C LEU A 25 9.77 6.67 -2.56
N ILE A 26 10.03 7.27 -1.40
CA ILE A 26 9.66 8.65 -1.08
C ILE A 26 10.34 9.63 -2.05
N ASP A 27 11.65 9.49 -2.29
CA ASP A 27 12.38 10.32 -3.26
C ASP A 27 11.74 10.21 -4.65
N ARG A 28 11.45 9.00 -5.12
CA ARG A 28 10.83 8.77 -6.43
C ARG A 28 9.42 9.36 -6.52
N ALA A 29 8.62 9.25 -5.46
CA ALA A 29 7.28 9.83 -5.40
C ALA A 29 7.34 11.36 -5.45
N THR A 30 8.34 11.96 -4.79
CA THR A 30 8.60 13.40 -4.82
C THR A 30 8.89 13.89 -6.22
N GLU A 31 9.78 13.20 -6.95
CA GLU A 31 10.08 13.49 -8.37
C GLU A 31 8.84 13.46 -9.27
N LEU A 32 7.88 12.59 -8.93
CA LEU A 32 6.64 12.39 -9.68
C LEU A 32 5.47 13.25 -9.17
N GLY A 33 5.71 14.16 -8.22
CA GLY A 33 4.73 15.09 -7.69
C GLY A 33 3.61 14.44 -6.87
N TYR A 34 3.89 13.31 -6.21
CA TYR A 34 2.97 12.75 -5.21
C TYR A 34 2.93 13.66 -3.97
N GLY A 35 1.79 13.62 -3.26
CA GLY A 35 1.61 14.30 -1.97
C GLY A 35 1.34 13.34 -0.82
N ALA A 36 1.03 12.06 -1.09
CA ALA A 36 0.95 11.04 -0.05
C ALA A 36 1.26 9.64 -0.58
N LEU A 37 1.72 8.76 0.30
CA LEU A 37 1.96 7.34 0.05
C LEU A 37 1.47 6.50 1.22
N ALA A 38 0.85 5.36 0.95
CA ALA A 38 0.70 4.30 1.94
C ALA A 38 1.77 3.22 1.75
N ILE A 39 2.45 2.84 2.83
CA ILE A 39 3.37 1.70 2.83
C ILE A 39 2.59 0.48 3.29
N THR A 40 2.45 -0.52 2.42
CA THR A 40 1.53 -1.66 2.59
C THR A 40 2.26 -2.97 2.38
N LEU A 41 3.25 -3.24 3.23
CA LEU A 41 4.01 -4.48 3.14
C LEU A 41 3.11 -5.69 3.36
N HIS A 42 3.48 -6.83 2.80
CA HIS A 42 2.77 -8.09 3.06
C HIS A 42 2.85 -8.46 4.53
N ASP A 43 1.70 -8.63 5.18
CA ASP A 43 1.57 -9.22 6.51
C ASP A 43 2.36 -8.51 7.64
N ARG A 44 2.88 -7.30 7.40
CA ARG A 44 3.58 -6.47 8.37
C ARG A 44 3.26 -4.99 8.15
N GLN A 45 2.94 -4.27 9.21
CA GLN A 45 2.83 -2.82 9.17
C GLN A 45 4.18 -2.19 9.50
N LEU A 46 4.75 -1.42 8.57
CA LEU A 46 6.01 -0.71 8.83
C LEU A 46 5.78 0.41 9.85
N ASP A 47 6.67 0.52 10.85
CA ASP A 47 6.74 1.72 11.68
C ASP A 47 7.29 2.89 10.85
N VAL A 48 6.40 3.72 10.33
CA VAL A 48 6.77 4.88 9.50
C VAL A 48 7.24 6.09 10.30
N ARG A 49 7.11 6.11 11.64
CA ARG A 49 7.47 7.27 12.48
C ARG A 49 8.89 7.79 12.24
N PRO A 50 9.93 6.93 12.09
CA PRO A 50 11.29 7.41 11.80
C PRO A 50 11.45 8.10 10.44
N LEU A 51 10.48 7.91 9.52
CA LEU A 51 10.51 8.43 8.15
C LEU A 51 9.62 9.66 7.96
N VAL A 52 8.75 9.99 8.93
CA VAL A 52 7.78 11.09 8.82
C VAL A 52 8.47 12.42 8.51
N SER A 53 9.52 12.79 9.25
CA SER A 53 10.23 14.06 9.00
C SER A 53 10.86 14.11 7.61
N TYR A 54 11.49 13.01 7.19
CA TYR A 54 12.14 12.90 5.88
C TYR A 54 11.13 13.01 4.72
N ALA A 55 9.95 12.41 4.88
CA ALA A 55 8.85 12.51 3.93
C ALA A 55 8.23 13.92 3.91
N ALA A 56 8.00 14.51 5.09
CA ALA A 56 7.42 15.85 5.22
C ALA A 56 8.30 16.94 4.60
N GLU A 57 9.63 16.85 4.76
CA GLU A 57 10.61 17.73 4.07
C GLU A 57 10.50 17.69 2.55
N ARG A 58 9.92 16.60 2.00
CA ARG A 58 9.68 16.38 0.57
C ARG A 58 8.22 16.58 0.16
N GLY A 59 7.36 17.05 1.08
CA GLY A 59 5.95 17.26 0.81
C GLY A 59 5.12 15.98 0.71
N ILE A 60 5.62 14.85 1.23
CA ILE A 60 4.93 13.56 1.24
C ILE A 60 4.34 13.27 2.61
N VAL A 61 3.05 13.00 2.66
CA VAL A 61 2.37 12.40 3.81
C VAL A 61 2.51 10.88 3.75
N LEU A 62 2.99 10.27 4.83
CA LEU A 62 3.00 8.82 4.96
C LEU A 62 1.75 8.33 5.67
N ILE A 63 1.08 7.35 5.07
CA ILE A 63 -0.08 6.66 5.63
C ILE A 63 0.40 5.27 6.08
N PRO A 64 0.32 4.94 7.38
CA PRO A 64 0.60 3.58 7.85
C PRO A 64 -0.34 2.58 7.17
N GLY A 65 0.17 1.45 6.71
CA GLY A 65 -0.65 0.46 6.01
C GLY A 65 -0.06 -0.94 6.06
N ILE A 66 -0.87 -1.90 5.65
CA ILE A 66 -0.49 -3.31 5.53
C ILE A 66 -1.33 -3.93 4.40
N GLU A 67 -0.69 -4.75 3.57
CA GLU A 67 -1.41 -5.71 2.74
C GLU A 67 -1.53 -7.01 3.55
N ARG A 68 -2.67 -7.18 4.20
CA ARG A 68 -2.91 -8.28 5.13
C ARG A 68 -3.48 -9.48 4.37
N THR A 69 -2.87 -10.64 4.57
CA THR A 69 -3.40 -11.93 4.13
C THR A 69 -4.46 -12.41 5.12
N ILE A 70 -5.73 -12.32 4.73
CA ILE A 70 -6.91 -12.72 5.48
C ILE A 70 -7.52 -13.94 4.80
N GLU A 71 -7.52 -15.10 5.47
CA GLU A 71 -8.03 -16.36 4.89
C GLU A 71 -7.43 -16.68 3.50
N GLY A 72 -6.17 -16.31 3.29
CA GLY A 72 -5.46 -16.49 2.02
C GLY A 72 -5.80 -15.43 0.95
N ARG A 73 -6.47 -14.34 1.31
CA ARG A 73 -6.81 -13.22 0.44
C ARG A 73 -6.13 -11.93 0.88
N HIS A 74 -5.64 -11.13 -0.06
CA HIS A 74 -5.06 -9.83 0.26
C HIS A 74 -6.15 -8.79 0.50
N VAL A 75 -5.94 -7.97 1.54
CA VAL A 75 -6.77 -6.83 1.91
C VAL A 75 -5.85 -5.70 2.37
N LEU A 76 -6.02 -4.49 1.82
CA LEU A 76 -5.29 -3.33 2.33
C LEU A 76 -6.01 -2.76 3.54
N LEU A 77 -5.28 -2.64 4.65
CA LEU A 77 -5.74 -1.97 5.86
C LEU A 77 -4.89 -0.73 6.06
N LEU A 78 -5.47 0.44 5.80
CA LEU A 78 -4.76 1.72 5.85
C LEU A 78 -5.19 2.56 7.04
N ASN A 79 -4.22 3.22 7.64
CA ASN A 79 -4.39 4.11 8.79
C ASN A 79 -5.07 3.42 10.00
N PHE A 80 -4.83 2.12 10.15
CA PHE A 80 -5.11 1.37 11.37
C PHE A 80 -3.89 1.37 12.28
N THR A 81 -4.12 1.11 13.57
CA THR A 81 -3.04 0.85 14.52
C THR A 81 -2.32 -0.48 14.20
N PRO A 82 -1.16 -0.75 14.83
CA PRO A 82 -0.43 -2.02 14.64
C PRO A 82 -1.24 -3.29 14.91
N GLY A 83 -2.40 -3.22 15.57
CA GLY A 83 -3.33 -4.33 15.71
C GLY A 83 -3.89 -4.88 14.38
N ALA A 84 -3.68 -4.17 13.27
CA ALA A 84 -4.00 -4.67 11.93
C ALA A 84 -3.21 -5.95 11.55
N GLU A 85 -2.02 -6.18 12.13
CA GLU A 85 -1.23 -7.40 11.92
C GLU A 85 -1.93 -8.67 12.45
N ASP A 86 -2.77 -8.52 13.48
CA ASP A 86 -3.48 -9.63 14.14
C ASP A 86 -4.74 -10.08 13.37
N VAL A 87 -5.12 -9.39 12.29
CA VAL A 87 -6.34 -9.70 11.53
C VAL A 87 -6.12 -10.93 10.64
N GLN A 88 -6.68 -12.08 11.02
CA GLN A 88 -6.52 -13.33 10.29
C GLN A 88 -7.77 -13.74 9.47
N SER A 89 -8.94 -13.22 9.84
CA SER A 89 -10.23 -13.59 9.26
C SER A 89 -11.09 -12.37 8.90
N PHE A 90 -12.08 -12.56 8.02
CA PHE A 90 -13.06 -11.50 7.74
C PHE A 90 -13.91 -11.15 8.98
N ALA A 91 -14.03 -12.09 9.93
CA ALA A 91 -14.66 -11.83 11.22
C ALA A 91 -13.79 -10.88 12.08
N ASP A 92 -12.47 -11.04 12.07
CA ASP A 92 -11.55 -10.16 12.80
C ASP A 92 -11.50 -8.78 12.16
N LEU A 93 -11.50 -8.71 10.82
CA LEU A 93 -11.61 -7.45 10.09
C LEU A 93 -12.88 -6.68 10.49
N ARG A 94 -14.01 -7.39 10.58
CA ARG A 94 -15.27 -6.80 11.04
C ARG A 94 -15.19 -6.28 12.48
N LYS A 95 -14.48 -6.96 13.37
CA LYS A 95 -14.26 -6.49 14.75
C LYS A 95 -13.37 -5.25 14.76
N LEU A 96 -12.26 -5.25 14.01
CA LEU A 96 -11.34 -4.12 13.94
C LEU A 96 -12.05 -2.84 13.47
N ARG A 97 -12.81 -2.92 12.37
CA ARG A 97 -13.56 -1.79 11.80
C ARG A 97 -14.60 -1.17 12.74
N ARG A 98 -15.06 -1.87 13.78
CA ARG A 98 -15.98 -1.30 14.78
C ARG A 98 -15.30 -0.37 15.76
N HIS A 99 -13.98 -0.47 15.91
CA HIS A 99 -13.22 0.25 16.92
C HIS A 99 -12.25 1.27 16.32
N GLU A 100 -11.82 1.07 15.07
CA GLU A 100 -10.82 1.92 14.41
C GLU A 100 -11.33 2.44 13.05
N PRO A 101 -11.26 3.75 12.79
CA PRO A 101 -11.78 4.36 11.57
C PRO A 101 -10.79 4.31 10.39
N GLY A 102 -10.07 3.21 10.19
CA GLY A 102 -9.17 3.04 9.05
C GLY A 102 -9.90 2.85 7.71
N LEU A 103 -9.15 2.79 6.61
CA LEU A 103 -9.66 2.57 5.26
C LEU A 103 -9.35 1.14 4.81
N VAL A 104 -10.38 0.43 4.35
CA VAL A 104 -10.24 -0.96 3.87
C VAL A 104 -10.44 -1.00 2.36
N ILE A 105 -9.42 -1.48 1.63
CA ILE A 105 -9.44 -1.54 0.16
C ILE A 105 -9.29 -3.00 -0.26
N ALA A 106 -10.02 -3.39 -1.31
CA ALA A 106 -9.81 -4.65 -2.01
C ALA A 106 -8.71 -4.47 -3.06
N PRO A 107 -7.45 -4.91 -2.81
CA PRO A 107 -6.37 -4.81 -3.79
C PRO A 107 -6.59 -5.82 -4.92
N HIS A 108 -6.19 -5.43 -6.15
CA HIS A 108 -6.18 -6.26 -7.36
C HIS A 108 -7.25 -7.38 -7.43
N PRO A 109 -8.54 -7.12 -7.14
CA PRO A 109 -9.45 -8.14 -6.60
C PRO A 109 -9.83 -9.26 -7.58
N PHE A 110 -9.58 -9.05 -8.88
CA PHE A 110 -9.92 -9.97 -9.95
C PHE A 110 -8.73 -10.37 -10.83
N PHE A 111 -7.51 -10.07 -10.39
CA PHE A 111 -6.30 -10.55 -11.07
C PHE A 111 -6.17 -12.08 -10.96
N PRO A 112 -5.41 -12.72 -11.87
CA PRO A 112 -5.30 -14.17 -11.93
C PRO A 112 -4.35 -14.78 -10.88
N THR A 113 -4.25 -14.21 -9.67
CA THR A 113 -3.47 -14.77 -8.55
C THR A 113 -4.39 -15.39 -7.50
N SER A 114 -3.86 -16.31 -6.67
CA SER A 114 -4.63 -17.00 -5.63
C SER A 114 -5.00 -16.09 -4.46
N SER A 115 -4.24 -15.02 -4.24
CA SER A 115 -4.46 -14.04 -3.17
C SER A 115 -5.57 -13.03 -3.48
N CYS A 116 -6.00 -12.89 -4.74
CA CYS A 116 -7.11 -12.00 -5.08
C CYS A 116 -8.43 -12.48 -4.46
N LEU A 117 -9.26 -11.54 -3.99
CA LEU A 117 -10.53 -11.79 -3.31
C LEU A 117 -11.56 -12.54 -4.18
N ARG A 118 -11.69 -12.20 -5.47
CA ARG A 118 -12.66 -12.81 -6.39
C ARG A 118 -14.08 -12.83 -5.78
N GLY A 119 -14.71 -14.00 -5.65
CA GLY A 119 -16.05 -14.12 -5.09
C GLY A 119 -16.16 -13.77 -3.60
N ASP A 120 -15.05 -13.75 -2.86
CA ASP A 120 -15.05 -13.31 -1.47
C ASP A 120 -15.36 -11.80 -1.35
N LEU A 121 -15.02 -11.02 -2.38
CA LEU A 121 -15.38 -9.59 -2.42
C LEU A 121 -16.91 -9.40 -2.46
N ASP A 122 -17.64 -10.23 -3.21
CA ASP A 122 -19.11 -10.21 -3.23
C ASP A 122 -19.69 -10.63 -1.88
N ARG A 123 -19.11 -11.67 -1.25
CA ARG A 123 -19.57 -12.20 0.03
C ARG A 123 -19.40 -11.22 1.19
N TYR A 124 -18.36 -10.39 1.14
CA TYR A 124 -17.96 -9.49 2.22
C TYR A 124 -17.93 -8.02 1.78
N ALA A 125 -18.78 -7.64 0.83
CA ALA A 125 -18.85 -6.29 0.27
C ALA A 125 -19.01 -5.17 1.32
N ASP A 126 -19.63 -5.48 2.47
CA ASP A 126 -19.81 -4.55 3.60
C ASP A 126 -18.48 -4.15 4.27
N LEU A 127 -17.43 -4.98 4.13
CA LEU A 127 -16.13 -4.78 4.76
C LEU A 127 -15.21 -3.84 3.99
N PHE A 128 -15.46 -3.61 2.71
CA PHE A 128 -14.59 -2.83 1.83
C PHE A 128 -15.15 -1.44 1.61
N ASP A 129 -14.30 -0.43 1.77
CA ASP A 129 -14.62 0.96 1.51
C ASP A 129 -14.35 1.36 0.06
N ALA A 130 -13.35 0.74 -0.57
CA ALA A 130 -12.98 0.97 -1.97
C ALA A 130 -12.44 -0.31 -2.64
N VAL A 131 -12.32 -0.28 -3.97
CA VAL A 131 -11.63 -1.32 -4.74
C VAL A 131 -10.50 -0.74 -5.57
N GLU A 132 -9.45 -1.53 -5.78
CA GLU A 132 -8.31 -1.12 -6.54
C GLU A 132 -8.49 -1.28 -8.05
N TRP A 133 -8.06 -0.25 -8.78
CA TRP A 133 -7.57 -0.32 -10.15
C TRP A 133 -6.05 -0.42 -10.11
N ASN A 134 -5.52 -1.60 -10.40
CA ASN A 134 -4.11 -1.92 -10.32
C ASN A 134 -3.37 -1.52 -11.62
N ALA A 135 -2.16 -0.99 -11.49
CA ALA A 135 -1.34 -0.55 -12.61
C ALA A 135 -0.91 -1.65 -13.60
N MET A 136 -0.97 -2.92 -13.21
CA MET A 136 -0.45 -4.05 -14.00
C MET A 136 -1.44 -4.49 -15.10
N TYR A 137 -1.70 -3.63 -16.08
CA TYR A 137 -2.56 -3.94 -17.22
C TYR A 137 -2.04 -3.36 -18.54
N THR A 138 -2.47 -3.93 -19.66
CA THR A 138 -2.17 -3.43 -21.01
C THR A 138 -3.45 -2.99 -21.71
N ALA A 139 -3.32 -2.31 -22.85
CA ALA A 139 -4.48 -1.88 -23.64
C ALA A 139 -5.37 -3.05 -24.09
N SER A 140 -4.77 -4.23 -24.30
CA SER A 140 -5.48 -5.44 -24.75
C SER A 140 -5.83 -6.43 -23.62
N LEU A 141 -5.22 -6.32 -22.44
CA LEU A 141 -5.49 -7.19 -21.30
C LEU A 141 -5.65 -6.37 -20.02
N ASN A 142 -6.89 -6.32 -19.50
CA ASN A 142 -7.22 -5.50 -18.33
C ASN A 142 -8.23 -6.20 -17.42
N PHE A 143 -7.73 -6.72 -16.28
CA PHE A 143 -8.56 -7.35 -15.25
C PHE A 143 -9.31 -6.34 -14.37
N ASN A 144 -8.92 -5.06 -14.37
CA ASN A 144 -9.55 -4.00 -13.58
C ASN A 144 -10.99 -3.70 -14.03
N ARG A 145 -11.36 -4.02 -15.28
CA ARG A 145 -12.74 -3.82 -15.77
C ARG A 145 -13.79 -4.51 -14.88
N ARG A 146 -13.44 -5.66 -14.29
CA ARG A 146 -14.33 -6.35 -13.36
C ARG A 146 -14.41 -5.64 -12.01
N ALA A 147 -13.31 -5.05 -11.54
CA ALA A 147 -13.30 -4.22 -10.34
C ALA A 147 -14.15 -2.96 -10.51
N GLU A 148 -14.05 -2.32 -11.67
CA GLU A 148 -14.88 -1.16 -12.02
C GLU A 148 -16.37 -1.51 -12.05
N GLN A 149 -16.76 -2.58 -12.73
CA GLN A 149 -18.15 -3.04 -12.77
C GLN A 149 -18.68 -3.36 -11.37
N TRP A 150 -17.87 -4.02 -10.54
CA TRP A 150 -18.21 -4.34 -9.16
C TRP A 150 -18.43 -3.08 -8.33
N ALA A 151 -17.52 -2.10 -8.45
CA ALA A 151 -17.60 -0.81 -7.76
C ALA A 151 -18.89 -0.07 -8.10
N VAL A 152 -19.23 0.04 -9.39
CA VAL A 152 -20.49 0.66 -9.83
C VAL A 152 -21.70 -0.08 -9.24
N GLY A 153 -21.71 -1.41 -9.29
CA GLY A 153 -22.80 -2.23 -8.78
C GLY A 153 -23.03 -2.11 -7.26
N HIS A 154 -21.98 -1.80 -6.49
CA HIS A 154 -22.03 -1.70 -5.03
C HIS A 154 -21.98 -0.26 -4.51
N GLY A 155 -21.94 0.74 -5.41
CA GLY A 155 -21.79 2.15 -5.02
C GLY A 155 -20.48 2.43 -4.28
N LYS A 156 -19.40 1.72 -4.65
CA LYS A 156 -18.09 1.82 -4.01
C LYS A 156 -17.11 2.62 -4.89
N PRO A 157 -16.25 3.46 -4.29
CA PRO A 157 -15.19 4.16 -5.00
C PRO A 157 -14.11 3.21 -5.54
N ILE A 158 -13.45 3.66 -6.61
CA ILE A 158 -12.26 3.02 -7.18
C ILE A 158 -11.05 3.88 -6.81
N VAL A 159 -9.96 3.24 -6.39
CA VAL A 159 -8.64 3.88 -6.21
C VAL A 159 -7.66 3.30 -7.22
N GLY A 160 -6.87 4.15 -7.87
CA GLY A 160 -5.76 3.73 -8.72
C GLY A 160 -4.48 3.61 -7.90
N ASN A 161 -3.82 2.46 -7.97
CA ASN A 161 -2.56 2.22 -7.27
C ASN A 161 -1.55 1.47 -8.16
N GLY A 162 -0.27 1.64 -7.82
CA GLY A 162 0.84 1.03 -8.52
C GLY A 162 1.11 -0.43 -8.15
N ASP A 163 0.76 -0.86 -6.93
CA ASP A 163 1.20 -2.13 -6.35
C ASP A 163 2.73 -2.28 -6.52
N VAL A 164 3.40 -1.26 -6.01
CA VAL A 164 4.76 -0.91 -6.43
C VAL A 164 5.73 -1.89 -5.79
N HIS A 165 6.29 -2.76 -6.64
CA HIS A 165 7.39 -3.68 -6.32
C HIS A 165 8.69 -3.25 -6.99
N ARG A 166 8.60 -2.38 -8.00
CA ARG A 166 9.69 -1.80 -8.78
C ARG A 166 9.38 -0.32 -8.99
N LEU A 167 10.34 0.56 -8.71
CA LEU A 167 10.16 2.03 -8.86
C LEU A 167 9.57 2.49 -10.20
N PRO A 168 9.84 1.85 -11.36
CA PRO A 168 9.21 2.21 -12.62
C PRO A 168 7.68 2.01 -12.68
N GLN A 169 7.09 1.21 -11.77
CA GLN A 169 5.62 1.09 -11.69
C GLN A 169 4.96 2.38 -11.18
N LEU A 170 5.64 3.10 -10.28
CA LEU A 170 5.09 4.31 -9.67
C LEU A 170 4.86 5.39 -10.75
N GLY A 171 3.62 5.89 -10.82
CA GLY A 171 3.20 6.95 -11.74
C GLY A 171 2.38 6.47 -12.94
N THR A 172 2.25 5.17 -13.17
CA THR A 172 1.45 4.62 -14.29
C THR A 172 -0.05 4.58 -13.99
N SER A 173 -0.42 4.22 -12.75
CA SER A 173 -1.77 4.38 -12.20
C SER A 173 -1.69 4.97 -10.81
N PHE A 174 -2.53 5.96 -10.52
CA PHE A 174 -2.56 6.64 -9.23
C PHE A 174 -3.93 7.26 -8.98
N SER A 175 -4.12 7.73 -7.76
CA SER A 175 -5.35 8.40 -7.34
C SER A 175 -5.09 9.90 -7.13
N LEU A 176 -6.04 10.72 -7.58
CA LEU A 176 -6.16 12.12 -7.19
C LEU A 176 -7.28 12.24 -6.17
N VAL A 177 -6.97 12.68 -4.96
CA VAL A 177 -7.93 12.78 -3.85
C VAL A 177 -8.14 14.24 -3.47
N ASP A 178 -9.40 14.64 -3.31
CA ASP A 178 -9.73 15.94 -2.76
C ASP A 178 -9.70 15.89 -1.23
N ALA A 179 -8.53 16.12 -0.63
CA ALA A 179 -8.34 16.11 0.82
C ALA A 179 -7.22 17.07 1.23
N ALA A 180 -7.18 17.41 2.51
CA ALA A 180 -5.98 17.95 3.14
C ALA A 180 -4.87 16.87 3.16
N PRO A 181 -3.58 17.26 3.18
CA PRO A 181 -2.46 16.33 3.27
C PRO A 181 -2.34 15.77 4.69
N ASP A 182 -3.28 14.90 5.04
CA ASP A 182 -3.42 14.27 6.35
C ASP A 182 -4.00 12.85 6.17
N PRO A 183 -3.49 11.83 6.88
CA PRO A 183 -3.94 10.45 6.70
C PRO A 183 -5.44 10.24 6.93
N ASP A 184 -6.02 10.85 7.98
CA ASP A 184 -7.45 10.71 8.29
C ASP A 184 -8.29 11.36 7.19
N ALA A 185 -7.94 12.59 6.82
CA ALA A 185 -8.65 13.34 5.78
C ALA A 185 -8.61 12.64 4.42
N ILE A 186 -7.48 12.01 4.07
CA ILE A 186 -7.34 11.23 2.84
C ILE A 186 -8.22 9.98 2.89
N CYS A 187 -8.19 9.22 4.00
CA CYS A 187 -9.01 8.03 4.18
C CYS A 187 -10.52 8.36 4.07
N ASP A 188 -10.95 9.43 4.73
CA ASP A 188 -12.35 9.89 4.69
C ASP A 188 -12.77 10.38 3.30
N ALA A 189 -11.88 11.07 2.59
CA ALA A 189 -12.13 11.49 1.22
C ALA A 189 -12.31 10.30 0.28
N VAL A 190 -11.48 9.25 0.41
CA VAL A 190 -11.63 8.02 -0.36
C VAL A 190 -12.95 7.34 -0.03
N LYS A 191 -13.30 7.16 1.25
CA LYS A 191 -14.60 6.58 1.68
C LYS A 191 -15.79 7.35 1.11
N ALA A 192 -15.69 8.67 1.04
CA ALA A 192 -16.72 9.56 0.48
C ALA A 192 -16.74 9.59 -1.06
N GLY A 193 -15.86 8.86 -1.74
CA GLY A 193 -15.76 8.84 -3.19
C GLY A 193 -15.19 10.11 -3.82
N ARG A 194 -14.50 10.95 -3.04
CA ARG A 194 -13.80 12.15 -3.52
C ARG A 194 -12.44 11.81 -4.12
N VAL A 195 -12.45 10.83 -5.02
CA VAL A 195 -11.26 10.27 -5.69
C VAL A 195 -11.48 10.22 -7.20
N ARG A 196 -10.43 10.56 -7.94
CA ARG A 196 -10.34 10.36 -9.40
C ARG A 196 -9.13 9.51 -9.71
N VAL A 197 -9.33 8.44 -10.47
CA VAL A 197 -8.24 7.59 -10.94
C VAL A 197 -7.64 8.17 -12.22
N GLU A 198 -6.31 8.27 -12.28
CA GLU A 198 -5.57 8.52 -13.51
C GLU A 198 -4.68 7.31 -13.79
N THR A 199 -4.72 6.81 -15.02
CA THR A 199 -4.12 5.53 -15.37
C THR A 199 -3.72 5.47 -16.83
N GLN A 200 -2.58 4.85 -17.11
CA GLN A 200 -2.09 4.58 -18.45
C GLN A 200 -1.75 3.09 -18.58
N PRO A 201 -2.21 2.41 -19.65
CA PRO A 201 -1.86 1.00 -19.88
C PRO A 201 -0.36 0.87 -20.16
N LEU A 202 0.23 -0.20 -19.64
CA LEU A 202 1.61 -0.58 -19.96
C LEU A 202 1.72 -1.06 -21.41
N ALA A 203 2.88 -0.80 -22.03
CA ALA A 203 3.28 -1.56 -23.20
C ALA A 203 3.54 -3.02 -22.82
N TRP A 204 3.34 -3.94 -23.77
CA TRP A 204 3.58 -5.37 -23.52
C TRP A 204 5.01 -5.67 -23.09
N THR A 205 6.00 -4.97 -23.66
CA THR A 205 7.42 -5.09 -23.28
C THR A 205 7.66 -4.70 -21.84
N ASP A 206 7.02 -3.63 -21.39
CA ASP A 206 7.16 -3.13 -20.02
C ASP A 206 6.49 -4.06 -19.03
N ALA A 207 5.28 -4.54 -19.36
CA ALA A 207 4.58 -5.53 -18.54
C ALA A 207 5.40 -6.83 -18.38
N VAL A 208 5.94 -7.37 -19.48
CA VAL A 208 6.79 -8.58 -19.43
C VAL A 208 8.07 -8.32 -18.63
N SER A 209 8.72 -7.17 -18.85
CA SER A 209 9.96 -6.81 -18.14
C SER A 209 9.73 -6.65 -16.63
N LEU A 210 8.66 -5.96 -16.24
CA LEU A 210 8.29 -5.76 -14.84
C LEU A 210 8.01 -7.11 -14.16
N PHE A 211 7.16 -7.94 -14.77
CA PHE A 211 6.83 -9.26 -14.24
C PHE A 211 8.07 -10.16 -14.12
N ALA A 212 8.90 -10.23 -15.16
CA ALA A 212 10.15 -11.00 -15.11
C ALA A 212 11.08 -10.51 -13.99
N SER A 213 11.17 -9.19 -13.79
CA SER A 213 12.01 -8.63 -12.73
C SER A 213 11.52 -8.97 -11.32
N MET A 214 10.21 -9.12 -11.11
CA MET A 214 9.62 -9.55 -9.85
C MET A 214 10.01 -11.01 -9.57
N VAL A 215 9.72 -11.91 -10.50
CA VAL A 215 10.04 -13.35 -10.40
C VAL A 215 11.53 -13.61 -10.16
N ILE A 216 12.41 -12.91 -10.87
CA ILE A 216 13.87 -13.05 -10.68
C ILE A 216 14.29 -12.59 -9.28
N GLY A 217 13.67 -11.53 -8.76
CA GLY A 217 13.92 -11.02 -7.41
C GLY A 217 13.67 -12.08 -6.34
N ASP A 218 12.55 -12.80 -6.46
CA ASP A 218 12.09 -13.78 -5.48
C ASP A 218 12.92 -15.07 -5.47
N LEU A 219 13.60 -15.38 -6.60
CA LEU A 219 14.46 -16.56 -6.73
C LEU A 219 15.87 -16.38 -6.14
N LEU A 220 16.29 -15.14 -5.83
CA LEU A 220 17.63 -14.87 -5.32
C LEU A 220 17.76 -15.15 -3.81
N PRO A 221 18.86 -15.77 -3.33
CA PRO A 221 19.00 -16.13 -1.93
C PRO A 221 19.01 -14.92 -0.99
N ARG A 222 18.29 -15.01 0.14
CA ARG A 222 18.29 -13.99 1.19
C ARG A 222 19.70 -13.90 1.81
N SER A 223 20.37 -12.76 1.62
CA SER A 223 21.57 -12.47 2.43
C SER A 223 21.14 -12.23 3.88
N PRO A 224 21.89 -12.72 4.88
CA PRO A 224 21.58 -12.44 6.27
C PRO A 224 21.63 -10.93 6.51
N VAL A 225 20.52 -10.36 6.99
CA VAL A 225 20.42 -8.94 7.36
C VAL A 225 21.47 -8.66 8.42
N ARG A 226 22.44 -7.79 8.12
CA ARG A 226 23.29 -7.19 9.16
C ARG A 226 22.42 -6.20 9.94
N VAL A 227 21.90 -6.66 11.07
CA VAL A 227 21.41 -5.75 12.11
C VAL A 227 22.63 -4.96 12.59
N SER A 228 22.71 -3.69 12.21
CA SER A 228 23.67 -2.77 12.83
C SER A 228 23.25 -2.62 14.30
N PRO A 229 24.13 -2.88 15.28
CA PRO A 229 23.78 -2.61 16.67
C PRO A 229 23.54 -1.11 16.81
N SER A 230 22.34 -0.73 17.24
CA SER A 230 22.06 0.62 17.69
C SER A 230 23.11 0.99 18.74
N ARG A 231 23.93 2.00 18.47
CA ARG A 231 24.83 2.57 19.47
C ARG A 231 23.98 3.26 20.54
N SER A 232 23.60 2.53 21.58
CA SER A 232 23.17 3.13 22.83
C SER A 232 24.37 3.87 23.42
N ARG A 233 24.44 5.19 23.25
CA ARG A 233 25.28 6.02 24.10
C ARG A 233 24.60 6.07 25.47
N ALA A 234 25.04 5.22 26.39
CA ALA A 234 24.78 5.44 27.81
C ALA A 234 25.45 6.77 28.21
N ASN A 235 24.65 7.71 28.71
CA ASN A 235 25.17 8.89 29.41
C ASN A 235 25.78 8.43 30.74
N PRO A 236 27.01 8.83 31.08
CA PRO A 236 27.51 8.64 32.43
C PRO A 236 26.78 9.62 33.37
N VAL A 237 26.16 9.06 34.41
CA VAL A 237 25.67 9.79 35.56
C VAL A 237 26.87 10.42 36.26
N PHE A 238 26.91 11.74 36.34
CA PHE A 238 27.80 12.46 37.23
C PHE A 238 27.23 12.37 38.66
N GLU A 239 27.85 11.55 39.51
CA GLU A 239 27.81 11.76 40.95
C GLU A 239 28.50 13.09 41.27
N ARG A 240 27.80 13.94 42.02
CA ARG A 240 28.40 15.06 42.75
C ARG A 240 28.09 14.85 44.22
N ASP A 241 29.14 14.65 44.99
CA ASP A 241 29.17 14.75 46.45
C ASP A 241 28.66 16.13 46.91
N ILE A 242 27.66 16.17 47.79
CA ILE A 242 27.59 16.94 49.06
C ILE A 242 26.63 16.20 50.00
#